data_AF-A0A0G1USD8-F1
#
_entry.id   AF-A0A0G1USD8-F1
#
_cell.length_a   1.000
_cell.length_b   1.000
_cell.length_c   1.000
_cell.angle_alpha   90.00
_cell.angle_beta   90.00
_cell.angle_gamma   90.00
#
_symmetry.space_group_name_H-M   'P 1'
#
loop_
_entity.id
_entity.type
_entity.pdbx_description
1 polymer ?
#
loop_
_entity_poly.entity_id
_entity_poly.type
_entity_poly.pdbx_seq_one_letter_code
_entity_poly.pdbx_strand_id
1 'polypeptide(L)'
;MDLKELKALAQALGSVVLIEEGKPSLIVLELERYQALLTGQPAKSLAGEAANSGSVSEADPELVERLNRDIALLKEEIKKREIQELSEETVVD
;
A
#
# COMPACT_ATOMS: atom_id res chain seq x y z
N MET A 1 -16.01 -26.29 14.75
CA MET A 1 -15.11 -25.16 14.96
C MET A 1 -15.75 -24.27 15.99
N ASP A 2 -15.00 -23.94 17.03
CA ASP A 2 -15.50 -23.06 18.08
C ASP A 2 -15.17 -21.60 17.74
N LEU A 3 -15.93 -20.66 18.33
CA LEU A 3 -15.76 -19.23 18.09
C LEU A 3 -14.32 -18.75 18.37
N LYS A 4 -13.65 -19.36 19.35
CA LYS A 4 -12.24 -19.05 19.68
C LYS A 4 -11.29 -19.39 18.55
N GLU A 5 -11.45 -20.54 17.90
CA GLU A 5 -10.61 -20.96 16.78
C GLU A 5 -10.86 -20.10 15.56
N LEU A 6 -12.13 -19.77 15.29
CA LEU A 6 -12.50 -18.89 14.19
C LEU A 6 -11.89 -17.49 14.36
N LYS A 7 -11.89 -16.97 15.59
CA LYS A 7 -11.23 -15.70 15.93
C LYS A 7 -9.71 -15.77 15.71
N ALA A 8 -9.06 -16.85 16.16
CA ALA A 8 -7.62 -17.03 15.98
C ALA A 8 -7.23 -17.10 14.49
N LEU A 9 -8.04 -17.78 13.67
CA LEU A 9 -7.87 -17.84 12.23
C LEU A 9 -8.06 -16.47 11.56
N ALA A 10 -9.09 -15.73 11.96
CA ALA A 10 -9.31 -14.38 11.43
C ALA A 10 -8.17 -13.42 11.78
N GLN A 11 -7.59 -13.54 12.98
CA GLN A 11 -6.41 -12.76 13.38
C GLN A 11 -5.14 -13.17 12.62
N ALA A 12 -4.94 -14.46 12.37
CA ALA A 12 -3.76 -14.94 11.66
C ALA A 12 -3.80 -14.68 10.14
N LEU A 13 -4.98 -14.79 9.53
CA LEU A 13 -5.17 -14.71 8.07
C LEU A 13 -5.76 -13.37 7.62
N GLY A 14 -6.11 -12.50 8.56
CA GLY A 14 -6.70 -11.18 8.35
C GLY A 14 -8.21 -11.19 8.04
N SER A 15 -8.76 -12.28 7.47
CA SER A 15 -10.20 -12.48 7.35
C SER A 15 -10.56 -13.94 7.05
N VAL A 16 -11.74 -14.37 7.48
CA VAL A 16 -12.32 -15.69 7.17
C VAL A 16 -13.68 -15.51 6.50
N VAL A 17 -13.93 -16.27 5.43
CA VAL A 17 -15.22 -16.29 4.72
C VAL A 17 -15.85 -17.66 4.94
N LEU A 18 -17.08 -17.67 5.45
CA LEU A 18 -17.90 -18.87 5.53
C LEU A 18 -18.80 -18.95 4.30
N ILE A 19 -18.83 -20.14 3.70
CA ILE A 19 -19.59 -20.44 2.49
C ILE A 19 -20.61 -21.51 2.84
N GLU A 20 -21.90 -21.23 2.59
CA GLU A 20 -23.01 -22.16 2.75
C GLU A 20 -23.73 -22.29 1.41
N GLU A 21 -24.04 -23.53 1.00
CA GLU A 21 -24.69 -23.82 -0.30
C GLU A 21 -23.98 -23.20 -1.51
N GLY A 22 -22.65 -23.11 -1.44
CA GLY A 22 -21.82 -22.53 -2.51
C GLY A 22 -21.85 -20.99 -2.59
N LYS A 23 -22.45 -20.31 -1.60
CA LYS A 23 -22.50 -18.85 -1.53
C LYS A 23 -21.86 -18.33 -0.23
N PRO A 24 -21.15 -17.19 -0.26
CA PRO A 24 -20.67 -16.55 0.96
C PRO A 24 -21.87 -16.17 1.82
N SER A 25 -21.93 -16.68 3.06
CA SER A 25 -23.00 -16.38 4.01
C SER A 25 -22.52 -15.44 5.12
N LEU A 26 -21.25 -15.52 5.52
CA LEU A 26 -20.68 -14.71 6.61
C LEU A 26 -19.21 -14.41 6.35
N ILE A 27 -18.77 -13.20 6.70
CA ILE A 27 -17.35 -12.81 6.69
C ILE A 27 -16.97 -12.33 8.08
N VAL A 28 -15.86 -12.87 8.60
CA VAL A 28 -15.25 -12.44 9.87
C VAL A 28 -13.96 -11.69 9.54
N LEU A 29 -13.89 -10.44 9.97
CA LEU A 29 -12.73 -9.57 9.80
C LEU A 29 -12.56 -8.67 11.02
N GLU A 30 -11.39 -8.05 11.14
CA GLU A 30 -11.12 -7.07 12.19
C GLU A 30 -11.96 -5.80 11.97
N LEU A 31 -12.35 -5.18 13.08
CA LEU A 31 -13.24 -4.02 13.08
C LEU A 31 -12.66 -2.85 12.27
N GLU A 32 -11.36 -2.60 12.39
CA GLU A 32 -10.65 -1.54 11.67
C GLU A 32 -10.71 -1.77 10.15
N ARG A 33 -10.52 -3.02 9.73
CA ARG A 33 -10.60 -3.42 8.32
C ARG A 33 -12.02 -3.27 7.78
N TYR A 34 -13.03 -3.55 8.62
CA TYR A 34 -14.43 -3.35 8.26
C TYR A 34 -14.74 -1.87 8.06
N GLN A 35 -14.30 -1.02 8.98
CA GLN A 35 -14.49 0.43 8.90
C GLN A 35 -13.83 1.01 7.65
N ALA A 36 -12.61 0.57 7.32
CA ALA A 36 -11.94 0.97 6.09
C ALA A 36 -12.68 0.58 4.81
N LEU A 37 -13.30 -0.61 4.78
CA LEU A 37 -14.15 -1.01 3.65
C LEU A 37 -15.39 -0.13 3.50
N LEU A 38 -15.95 0.36 4.60
CA LEU A 38 -17.10 1.28 4.57
C LEU A 38 -16.72 2.69 4.13
N THR A 39 -15.56 3.18 4.55
CA THR A 39 -15.10 4.55 4.22
C THR A 39 -14.37 4.64 2.89
N GLY A 40 -14.08 3.51 2.25
CA GLY A 40 -13.31 3.45 0.99
C GLY A 40 -11.84 3.85 1.16
N GLN A 41 -11.38 4.02 2.40
CA GLN A 41 -9.99 4.30 2.72
C GLN A 41 -9.28 3.00 3.10
N PRO A 42 -8.04 2.76 2.63
CA PRO A 42 -7.28 1.60 3.09
C PRO A 42 -7.13 1.66 4.62
N ALA A 43 -7.22 0.50 5.30
CA ALA A 43 -7.22 0.33 6.77
C ALA A 43 -6.09 1.00 7.57
N LYS A 44 -5.12 1.64 6.89
CA LYS A 44 -4.06 2.44 7.49
C LYS A 44 -4.47 3.86 7.92
N SER A 45 -5.70 4.30 7.65
CA SER A 45 -6.11 5.69 7.91
C SER A 45 -6.84 5.94 9.24
N LEU A 46 -7.12 4.92 10.06
CA LEU A 46 -7.99 5.07 11.25
C LEU A 46 -7.34 4.74 12.62
N ALA A 47 -6.05 4.42 12.68
CA ALA A 47 -5.38 4.16 13.97
C ALA A 47 -4.45 5.32 14.35
N GLY A 48 -5.00 6.27 15.12
CA GLY A 48 -4.19 7.03 16.07
C GLY A 48 -3.77 6.12 17.23
N GLU A 49 -2.47 5.86 17.32
CA GLU A 49 -1.69 5.51 18.52
C GLU A 49 -2.12 4.29 19.37
N ALA A 50 -1.45 3.14 19.16
CA ALA A 50 -0.73 2.40 20.22
C ALA A 50 -0.08 1.08 19.73
N ALA A 51 1.25 1.04 19.82
CA ALA A 51 2.11 -0.13 20.13
C ALA A 51 2.32 -1.28 19.09
N ASN A 52 3.32 -1.05 18.23
CA ASN A 52 4.52 -1.90 18.06
C ASN A 52 4.42 -3.28 17.36
N SER A 53 4.59 -3.27 16.04
CA SER A 53 5.54 -4.15 15.33
C SER A 53 5.87 -3.59 13.93
N GLY A 54 7.11 -3.14 13.74
CA GLY A 54 7.66 -2.72 12.45
C GLY A 54 7.40 -1.25 12.11
N SER A 55 8.20 -0.35 12.68
CA SER A 55 8.20 1.09 12.42
C SER A 55 8.50 1.40 10.94
N VAL A 56 7.47 1.39 10.10
CA VAL A 56 7.38 2.38 9.02
C VAL A 56 6.92 3.65 9.73
N SER A 57 7.89 4.34 10.35
CA SER A 57 7.71 5.71 10.79
C SER A 57 7.09 6.46 9.61
N GLU A 58 6.04 7.21 9.91
CA GLU A 58 5.45 8.23 9.05
C GLU A 58 6.55 8.77 8.13
N ALA A 59 6.39 8.55 6.82
CA ALA A 59 7.43 8.86 5.85
C ALA A 59 7.88 10.31 6.13
N ASP A 60 9.11 10.45 6.62
CA ASP A 60 9.66 11.73 7.07
C ASP A 60 9.39 12.74 5.94
N PRO A 61 8.58 13.78 6.17
CA PRO A 61 8.18 14.69 5.11
C PRO A 61 9.42 15.30 4.44
N GLU A 62 10.53 15.48 5.18
CA GLU A 62 11.80 15.94 4.63
C GLU A 62 12.43 14.90 3.70
N LEU A 63 12.33 13.61 4.04
CA LEU A 63 12.80 12.52 3.19
C LEU A 63 11.96 12.41 1.91
N VAL A 64 10.64 12.57 2.02
CA VAL A 64 9.73 12.56 0.86
C VAL A 64 10.02 13.74 -0.07
N GLU A 65 10.20 14.94 0.48
CA GLU A 65 10.59 16.12 -0.29
C GLU A 65 11.95 15.95 -0.97
N ARG A 66 12.93 15.39 -0.27
CA ARG A 66 14.25 15.10 -0.82
C ARG A 66 14.18 14.10 -1.97
N LEU A 67 13.47 12.99 -1.78
CA LEU A 67 13.29 11.98 -2.83
C LEU A 67 12.58 12.56 -4.05
N ASN A 68 11.56 13.39 -3.86
CA ASN A 68 10.88 14.07 -4.97
C ASN A 68 11.81 15.00 -5.74
N ARG A 69 12.70 15.72 -5.05
CA ARG A 69 13.71 16.58 -5.68
C ARG A 69 14.72 15.75 -6.47
N ASP A 70 15.22 14.66 -5.89
CA ASP A 70 16.17 13.76 -6.55
C ASP A 70 15.53 13.11 -7.80
N ILE A 71 14.27 12.69 -7.71
CA ILE A 71 13.49 12.17 -8.85
C ILE A 71 13.34 13.23 -9.96
N ALA A 72 13.09 14.50 -9.61
CA ALA A 72 12.95 15.57 -10.58
C ALA A 72 14.27 15.81 -11.34
N LEU A 73 15.40 15.83 -10.64
CA LEU A 73 16.73 15.98 -11.23
C LEU A 73 17.06 14.80 -12.16
N LEU A 74 16.81 13.57 -11.72
CA LEU A 74 17.05 12.38 -12.53
C LEU A 74 16.20 12.37 -13.80
N LYS A 75 14.93 12.79 -13.73
CA LYS A 75 14.05 12.92 -14.90
C LYS A 75 14.59 13.93 -15.91
N GLU A 76 15.13 15.05 -15.44
CA GLU A 76 15.72 16.06 -16.31
C GLU A 76 17.01 15.55 -16.98
N GLU A 77 17.87 14.86 -16.22
CA GLU A 77 19.09 14.25 -16.76
C GLU A 77 18.78 13.18 -17.80
N ILE A 78 17.80 12.30 -17.53
CA ILE A 78 17.35 11.29 -18.50
C ILE A 78 16.83 11.97 -19.76
N LYS A 79 15.94 12.96 -19.63
CA LYS A 79 15.40 13.70 -20.78
C LYS A 79 16.51 14.36 -21.60
N LYS A 80 17.53 14.91 -20.94
CA LYS A 80 18.67 15.52 -21.63
C LYS A 80 19.50 14.49 -22.39
N ARG A 81 19.72 13.30 -21.81
CA ARG A 81 20.40 12.18 -22.46
C ARG A 81 19.58 11.65 -23.64
N GLU A 82 18.27 11.47 -23.50
CA GLU A 82 17.40 11.06 -24.59
C GLU A 82 17.40 12.08 -25.75
N ILE A 83 17.36 13.38 -25.44
CA ILE A 83 17.48 14.43 -26.46
C ILE A 83 18.86 14.40 -27.11
N GLN A 84 19.92 14.16 -26.34
CA GLN A 84 21.28 14.05 -26.87
C GLN A 84 21.42 12.84 -27.80
N GLU A 85 20.95 11.67 -27.38
CA GLU A 85 20.94 10.44 -28.20
C GLU A 85 20.11 10.65 -29.47
N LEU A 86 18.92 11.25 -29.37
CA LEU A 86 18.09 11.61 -30.54
C LEU A 86 18.80 12.62 -31.45
N SER A 87 19.54 13.58 -30.90
CA SER A 87 20.30 14.55 -31.70
C SER A 87 21.51 13.92 -32.38
N GLU A 88 22.18 12.97 -31.73
CA GLU A 88 23.30 12.21 -32.29
C GLU A 88 22.84 11.24 -33.39
N GLU A 89 21.65 10.65 -33.26
CA GLU A 89 21.02 9.82 -34.30
C GLU A 89 20.67 10.64 -35.56
N THR A 90 20.29 11.91 -35.43
CA THR A 90 19.97 12.77 -36.58
C THR A 90 21.16 13.35 -37.35
N VAL A 91 22.40 13.17 -36.88
CA VAL A 91 23.62 13.65 -37.57
C VAL A 91 24.24 12.55 -38.45
N VAL A 92 23.73 11.33 -38.39
CA VAL A 92 24.18 10.19 -39.20
C VAL A 92 23.10 9.77 -40.20
N ASP A 93 22.63 10.72 -41.02
CA ASP A 93 21.96 10.46 -42.31
C ASP A 93 22.30 11.58 -43.31
#